data_AF-A0A9E2BCQ5-F1
#
_entry.id   AF-A0A9E2BCQ5-F1
#
_cell.length_a   1.000
_cell.length_b   1.000
_cell.length_c   1.000
_cell.angle_alpha   90.00
_cell.angle_beta   90.00
_cell.angle_gamma   90.00
#
_symmetry.space_group_name_H-M   'P 1'
#
loop_
_entity.id
_entity.type
_entity.pdbx_description
1 polymer ?
#
loop_
_entity_poly.entity_id
_entity_poly.type
_entity_poly.pdbx_seq_one_letter_code
_entity_poly.pdbx_strand_id
1 'polypeptide(L)' 'TDSMLWILDEPFTSLDRDSMAMFALLFEQHLQQQGLIVMTSHHDISLPGQKVQRLHLGAQR' A
#
# COMPACT_ATOMS: atom_id res chain seq x y z
N THR A 1 -15.34 1.33 3.49
CA THR A 1 -14.37 1.50 2.37
C THR A 1 -14.52 0.32 1.44
N ASP A 2 -15.76 0.09 0.98
CA ASP A 2 -16.23 -1.25 0.57
C ASP A 2 -15.88 -1.57 -0.89
N SER A 3 -14.98 -0.77 -1.47
CA SER A 3 -14.50 -0.96 -2.83
C SER A 3 -13.44 -2.04 -2.85
N MET A 4 -13.60 -3.03 -3.72
CA MET A 4 -12.64 -4.14 -3.86
C MET A 4 -11.24 -3.68 -4.31
N LEU A 5 -11.12 -2.53 -4.96
CA LEU A 5 -9.85 -1.97 -5.43
C LEU A 5 -9.64 -0.58 -4.82
N TRP A 6 -8.52 -0.39 -4.13
CA TRP A 6 -8.05 0.92 -3.70
C TRP A 6 -6.87 1.35 -4.58
N ILE A 7 -6.94 2.58 -5.10
CA ILE A 7 -5.85 3.22 -5.83
C ILE A 7 -5.41 4.42 -5.00
N LEU A 8 -4.15 4.42 -4.57
CA LEU A 8 -3.62 5.44 -3.66
C LEU A 8 -2.38 6.09 -4.29
N ASP A 9 -2.31 7.42 -4.25
CA ASP A 9 -1.13 8.16 -4.71
C ASP A 9 -0.32 8.63 -3.50
N GLU A 10 0.89 8.11 -3.34
CA GLU A 10 1.83 8.43 -2.26
C GLU A 10 1.19 8.49 -0.85
N PRO A 11 0.51 7.42 -0.38
CA PRO A 11 -0.36 7.45 0.81
C PRO A 11 0.37 7.72 2.13
N PHE A 12 1.70 7.69 2.13
CA PHE A 12 2.54 7.91 3.30
C PHE A 12 3.12 9.32 3.40
N THR A 13 2.85 10.18 2.42
CA THR A 13 3.38 11.55 2.42
C THR A 13 2.86 12.33 3.62
N SER A 14 3.77 13.01 4.32
CA SER A 14 3.46 13.84 5.51
C SER A 14 2.82 13.10 6.69
N LEU A 15 2.83 11.76 6.70
CA LEU A 15 2.37 10.97 7.83
C LEU A 15 3.48 10.77 8.87
N ASP A 16 3.09 10.80 10.14
CA ASP A 16 3.94 10.36 11.24
C ASP A 16 3.91 8.83 11.40
N ARG A 17 4.74 8.32 12.33
CA ARG A 17 4.92 6.88 12.55
C ARG A 17 3.63 6.19 12.98
N ASP A 18 2.81 6.86 13.78
CA ASP A 18 1.57 6.29 14.32
C ASP A 18 0.52 6.18 13.21
N SER A 19 0.43 7.22 12.37
CA SER A 19 -0.41 7.22 11.18
C SER A 19 0.02 6.15 10.18
N MET A 20 1.32 5.96 9.96
CA MET A 20 1.84 4.88 9.12
C MET A 20 1.43 3.50 9.63
N ALA A 21 1.49 3.27 10.95
CA ALA A 21 1.06 2.01 11.56
C ALA A 21 -0.45 1.76 11.37
N MET A 22 -1.27 2.81 11.50
CA MET A 22 -2.71 2.72 11.24
C MET A 22 -3.00 2.35 9.77
N PHE A 23 -2.29 2.95 8.81
CA PHE A 23 -2.43 2.60 7.39
C PHE A 23 -2.05 1.15 7.11
N ALA A 24 -0.97 0.65 7.73
CA ALA A 24 -0.58 -0.75 7.60
C ALA A 24 -1.69 -1.71 8.06
N LEU A 25 -2.32 -1.43 9.21
CA LEU A 25 -3.46 -2.20 9.72
C LEU A 25 -4.66 -2.16 8.76
N LEU A 26 -4.98 -0.99 8.21
CA LEU A 26 -6.07 -0.84 7.24
C LEU A 26 -5.80 -1.63 5.96
N PHE A 27 -4.56 -1.64 5.48
CA PHE A 27 -4.16 -2.41 4.30
C PHE A 27 -4.26 -3.90 4.56
N GLU A 28 -3.78 -4.37 5.72
CA GLU A 28 -3.90 -5.78 6.10
C GLU A 28 -5.37 -6.23 6.13
N GLN A 29 -6.24 -5.46 6.79
CA GLN A 29 -7.67 -5.78 6.86
C GLN A 29 -8.31 -5.82 5.47
N HIS A 30 -8.03 -4.84 4.62
CA HIS A 30 -8.57 -4.78 3.26
C HIS A 30 -8.11 -5.99 2.42
N LEU A 31 -6.83 -6.35 2.50
CA LEU A 31 -6.29 -7.50 1.78
C LEU A 31 -6.82 -8.85 2.33
N GLN A 32 -7.06 -8.95 3.64
CA GLN A 32 -7.70 -10.13 4.25
C GLN A 32 -9.14 -10.33 3.74
N GLN A 33 -9.82 -9.24 3.39
CA GLN A 33 -11.14 -9.26 2.76
C GLN A 33 -11.09 -9.48 1.24
N GLN A 34 -9.96 -9.98 0.72
CA GLN A 34 -9.71 -10.19 -0.71
C GLN A 34 -9.75 -8.91 -1.56
N GLY A 35 -9.56 -7.76 -0.91
CA GLY A 35 -9.35 -6.50 -1.59
C GLY A 35 -7.98 -6.44 -2.29
N LEU A 36 -7.87 -5.52 -3.25
CA LEU A 36 -6.65 -5.19 -3.97
C LEU A 36 -6.25 -3.74 -3.68
N ILE A 37 -4.95 -3.50 -3.53
CA ILE A 37 -4.37 -2.17 -3.36
C ILE A 37 -3.35 -1.96 -4.47
N VAL A 38 -3.50 -0.84 -5.18
CA VAL A 38 -2.49 -0.31 -6.09
C VAL A 38 -2.06 1.03 -5.55
N MET A 39 -0.77 1.23 -5.37
CA MET A 39 -0.25 2.49 -4.85
C MET A 39 1.09 2.87 -5.42
N THR A 40 1.37 4.17 -5.45
CA THR A 40 2.70 4.74 -5.64
C THR A 40 3.33 4.98 -4.27
N SER A 41 4.63 4.75 -4.16
CA SER A 41 5.37 5.15 -2.97
C SER A 41 6.85 5.32 -3.26
N HIS A 42 7.45 6.33 -2.65
CA HIS A 42 8.90 6.43 -2.50
C HIS A 42 9.48 5.59 -1.35
N HIS A 43 8.63 5.09 -0.45
CA HIS A 43 9.05 4.30 0.70
C HIS A 43 9.10 2.80 0.36
N ASP A 44 10.03 2.08 0.99
CA ASP A 44 10.02 0.62 0.95
C ASP A 44 8.90 0.07 1.83
N ILE A 45 7.82 -0.36 1.17
CA ILE A 45 6.67 -0.93 1.85
C ILE A 45 6.94 -2.41 2.13
N SER A 46 6.83 -2.78 3.40
CA SER A 46 6.89 -4.16 3.87
C SER A 46 5.54 -4.56 4.47
N LEU A 47 4.84 -5.50 3.84
CA LEU A 47 3.60 -6.10 4.33
C LEU A 47 3.83 -7.62 4.48
N PRO A 48 4.29 -8.08 5.65
CA PRO A 48 4.61 -9.48 5.87
C PRO A 48 3.39 -10.38 5.59
N GLY A 49 3.58 -11.49 4.88
CA GLY A 49 2.52 -12.45 4.58
C GLY A 49 1.61 -12.09 3.40
N GLN A 50 1.70 -10.87 2.88
CA GLN A 50 0.90 -10.43 1.74
C GLN A 50 1.66 -10.58 0.41
N LYS A 51 0.94 -10.90 -0.66
CA LYS A 51 1.53 -10.91 -2.01
C LYS A 51 1.70 -9.47 -2.50
N VAL A 52 2.95 -9.02 -2.60
CA VAL A 52 3.29 -7.69 -3.11
C VAL A 52 3.99 -7.82 -4.45
N GLN A 53 3.46 -7.15 -5.47
CA GLN A 53 4.13 -6.99 -6.76
C GLN A 53 4.63 -5.55 -6.88
N ARG A 54 5.96 -5.37 -6.93
CA ARG A 54 6.58 -4.05 -7.14
C ARG A 54 6.76 -3.80 -8.63
N LEU A 55 6.16 -2.73 -9.13
CA LEU A 55 6.33 -2.27 -10.50
C LEU A 55 7.25 -1.05 -10.49
N HIS A 56 8.39 -1.16 -11.15
CA HIS A 56 9.29 -0.03 -11.35
C HIS A 56 8.82 0.72 -12.59
N LEU A 57 8.25 1.91 -12.40
CA LEU A 57 7.77 2.74 -13.49
C LEU A 57 8.92 3.64 -13.96
N GLY A 58 9.63 3.19 -15.00
CA GLY A 58 10.75 3.91 -15.60
C GLY A 58 11.43 3.06 -16.66
N ALA A 59 12.12 3.69 -17.61
CA ALA A 59 12.94 2.94 -18.56
C ALA A 59 14.13 2.31 -17.82
N GLN A 60 14.16 0.98 -17.76
CA GLN A 60 15.37 0.24 -17.42
C GLN A 60 16.36 0.51 -18.55
N ARG A 61 17.32 1.40 -18.32
CA ARG A 61 18.40 1.70 -19.26
C ARG A 61 19.60 0.83 -18.98
#